data_AF-A0A528IME8-F1
#
_entry.id   AF-A0A528IME8-F1
#
_cell.length_a   1.000
_cell.length_b   1.000
_cell.length_c   1.000
_cell.angle_alpha   90.00
_cell.angle_beta   90.00
_cell.angle_gamma   90.00
#
_symmetry.space_group_name_H-M   'P 1'
#
loop_
_entity.id
_entity.type
_entity.pdbx_description
1 polymer ?
#
loop_
_entity_poly.entity_id
_entity_poly.type
_entity_poly.pdbx_seq_one_letter_code
_entity_poly.pdbx_strand_id
1 'polypeptide(L)' 'VYQAIDNNHEIVVVLNKVDLPAAEPERIREQVEEVIGIDASNAVLISAKTGLGIPDVLEAIVNDLPPPR' A
#
# COMPACT_ATOMS: atom_id res chain seq x y z
N VAL A 1 -4.21 11.57 0.26
CA VAL A 1 -2.78 11.31 0.57
C VAL A 1 -2.11 12.53 1.15
N TYR A 2 -2.15 13.70 0.50
CA TYR A 2 -1.54 14.94 1.02
C TYR A 2 -1.90 15.26 2.47
N GLN A 3 -3.18 15.20 2.86
CA GLN A 3 -3.59 15.40 4.25
C GLN A 3 -2.94 14.43 5.24
N ALA A 4 -2.69 13.17 4.86
CA ALA A 4 -2.04 12.21 5.74
C ALA A 4 -0.54 12.54 5.91
N ILE A 5 0.11 12.93 4.81
CA ILE A 5 1.50 13.39 4.81
C ILE A 5 1.64 14.67 5.64
N ASP A 6 0.77 15.66 5.43
CA ASP A 6 0.77 16.94 6.13
C ASP A 6 0.57 16.79 7.64
N ASN A 7 -0.16 15.73 8.06
CA ASN A 7 -0.37 15.39 9.47
C ASN A 7 0.67 14.37 10.01
N ASN A 8 1.76 14.12 9.28
CA ASN A 8 2.82 13.19 9.67
C ASN A 8 2.30 11.79 10.05
N HIS A 9 1.30 11.29 9.31
CA HIS A 9 0.85 9.91 9.47
C HIS A 9 1.78 8.94 8.74
N GLU A 10 2.04 7.81 9.39
CA GLU A 10 2.70 6.66 8.75
C GLU A 10 1.74 6.04 7.71
N ILE A 11 2.29 5.62 6.56
CA ILE A 11 1.48 5.17 5.42
C ILE A 11 1.89 3.76 5.00
N VAL A 12 0.94 2.82 5.06
CA VAL A 12 1.08 1.50 4.44
C VAL A 12 0.53 1.56 3.02
N VAL A 13 1.38 1.27 2.04
CA VAL A 13 0.99 1.26 0.62
C VAL A 13 0.40 -0.11 0.27
N VAL A 14 -0.80 -0.11 -0.33
CA VAL A 14 -1.50 -1.33 -0.75
C VAL A 14 -1.92 -1.21 -2.21
N LEU A 15 -1.46 -2.14 -3.04
CA LEU A 15 -1.83 -2.22 -4.46
C LEU A 15 -2.91 -3.29 -4.63
N ASN A 16 -4.13 -2.85 -4.92
CA ASN A 16 -5.29 -3.72 -5.04
C ASN A 16 -5.59 -4.10 -6.49
N LYS A 17 -6.40 -5.15 -6.66
CA LYS A 17 -6.87 -5.72 -7.92
C LYS A 17 -5.77 -6.40 -8.75
N VAL A 18 -4.79 -6.98 -8.08
CA VAL A 18 -3.69 -7.72 -8.73
C VAL A 18 -4.18 -9.00 -9.43
N ASP A 19 -5.43 -9.40 -9.22
CA ASP A 19 -6.09 -10.51 -9.93
C ASP A 19 -6.43 -10.19 -11.39
N LEU A 20 -6.43 -8.91 -11.78
CA LEU A 20 -6.79 -8.52 -13.15
C LEU A 20 -5.65 -8.82 -14.12
N PRO A 21 -5.93 -9.34 -15.33
CA PRO A 21 -4.90 -9.56 -16.36
C PRO A 21 -4.15 -8.29 -16.80
N ALA A 22 -4.77 -7.13 -16.57
CA ALA A 22 -4.21 -5.81 -16.87
C ALA A 22 -3.51 -5.15 -15.66
N ALA A 23 -3.38 -5.85 -14.54
CA ALA A 23 -2.66 -5.32 -13.38
C ALA A 23 -1.16 -5.24 -13.69
N GLU A 24 -0.55 -4.10 -13.39
CA GLU A 24 0.89 -3.85 -13.56
C GLU A 24 1.51 -3.35 -12.24
N PRO A 25 1.59 -4.18 -11.19
CA PRO A 25 1.93 -3.73 -9.84
C PRO A 25 3.28 -3.02 -9.74
N GLU A 26 4.30 -3.51 -10.46
CA GLU A 26 5.65 -2.94 -10.49
C GLU A 26 5.64 -1.52 -11.08
N ARG A 27 4.96 -1.32 -12.20
CA ARG A 27 4.82 0.01 -12.82
C ARG A 27 4.07 0.97 -11.90
N ILE A 28 3.03 0.49 -11.22
CA ILE A 28 2.27 1.32 -10.28
C ILE A 28 3.10 1.67 -9.04
N ARG A 29 3.96 0.76 -8.56
CA ARG A 29 4.89 1.02 -7.47
C ARG A 29 5.82 2.18 -7.80
N GLU A 30 6.48 2.12 -8.96
CA GLU A 30 7.35 3.20 -9.45
C GLU A 30 6.59 4.53 -9.55
N GLN A 31 5.36 4.50 -10.06
CA GLN A 31 4.52 5.70 -10.14
C GLN A 31 4.15 6.28 -8.78
N VAL A 32 3.92 5.45 -7.77
CA VAL A 32 3.66 5.94 -6.39
C VAL A 32 4.90 6.65 -5.86
N GLU A 33 6.09 6.09 -6.05
CA GLU A 33 7.35 6.71 -5.62
C GLU A 33 7.62 8.03 -6.36
N GLU A 34 7.50 8.04 -7.69
CA GLU A 34 7.82 9.21 -8.50
C GLU A 34 6.79 10.35 -8.37
N VAL A 35 5.50 10.01 -8.29
CA VAL A 35 4.42 11.01 -8.33
C VAL A 35 4.00 11.45 -6.93
N ILE A 36 3.94 10.52 -5.98
CA ILE A 36 3.44 10.79 -4.62
C ILE A 36 4.61 11.01 -3.65
N GLY A 37 5.80 10.50 -3.94
CA GLY A 37 6.98 10.63 -3.08
C GLY A 37 6.94 9.73 -1.84
N ILE A 38 6.21 8.62 -1.91
CA ILE A 38 6.10 7.62 -0.82
C ILE A 38 6.85 6.36 -1.25
N ASP A 39 7.66 5.80 -0.35
CA ASP A 39 8.31 4.50 -0.57
C ASP A 39 7.24 3.41 -0.75
N ALA A 40 7.22 2.80 -1.92
CA ALA A 40 6.29 1.74 -2.27
C ALA A 40 7.01 0.39 -2.46
N SER A 41 8.31 0.31 -2.15
CA SER A 41 9.13 -0.90 -2.26
C SER A 41 8.48 -2.11 -1.59
N ASN A 42 7.89 -1.88 -0.40
CA ASN A 42 7.21 -2.89 0.40
C ASN A 42 5.68 -2.89 0.24
N ALA A 43 5.15 -2.29 -0.83
CA ALA A 43 3.72 -2.22 -1.04
C ALA A 43 3.07 -3.62 -1.07
N VAL A 44 2.01 -3.80 -0.28
CA VAL A 44 1.30 -5.07 -0.16
C VAL A 44 0.41 -5.28 -1.39
N LEU A 45 0.61 -6.40 -2.07
CA LEU A 45 -0.16 -6.77 -3.27
C LEU A 45 -1.39 -7.57 -2.87
N ILE A 46 -2.58 -7.07 -3.19
CA ILE A 46 -3.84 -7.71 -2.79
C ILE A 46 -4.86 -7.82 -3.91
N SER A 47 -5.81 -8.73 -3.72
CA SER A 47 -7.11 -8.68 -4.37
C SER A 47 -8.21 -8.74 -3.33
N ALA A 48 -8.86 -7.61 -3.09
CA ALA A 48 -10.05 -7.54 -2.26
C ALA A 48 -11.23 -8.36 -2.82
N LYS A 49 -11.19 -8.71 -4.12
CA LYS A 49 -12.23 -9.54 -4.76
C LYS A 49 -12.06 -11.02 -4.42
N THR A 50 -10.83 -11.53 -4.43
CA THR A 50 -10.55 -12.95 -4.19
C THR A 50 -10.13 -13.24 -2.74
N GLY A 51 -9.78 -12.20 -1.97
CA GLY A 51 -9.24 -12.31 -0.62
C GLY A 51 -7.72 -12.49 -0.58
N LEU A 52 -7.03 -12.50 -1.73
CA LEU A 52 -5.57 -12.59 -1.79
C LEU A 52 -4.92 -11.41 -1.07
N GLY A 53 -3.96 -11.69 -0.19
CA GLY A 53 -3.13 -10.70 0.50
C GLY A 53 -3.82 -9.88 1.60
N ILE A 54 -5.09 -10.18 1.91
CA ILE A 54 -5.81 -9.48 2.99
C ILE A 54 -5.17 -9.71 4.38
N PRO A 55 -4.75 -10.93 4.76
CA PRO A 55 -4.00 -11.13 6.00
C PRO A 55 -2.71 -10.31 6.05
N ASP A 56 -2.00 -10.23 4.92
CA ASP A 56 -0.73 -9.49 4.82
C ASP A 56 -0.93 -7.99 5.03
N VAL A 57 -2.06 -7.43 4.60
CA VAL A 57 -2.42 -6.03 4.91
C VAL A 57 -2.65 -5.83 6.41
N LEU A 58 -3.32 -6.79 7.08
CA LEU A 58 -3.52 -6.70 8.53
C LEU A 58 -2.19 -6.79 9.28
N GLU A 59 -1.29 -7.67 8.84
CA GLU A 59 0.07 -7.77 9.40
C GLU A 59 0.87 -6.49 9.18
N ALA A 60 0.83 -5.90 7.99
CA ALA A 60 1.50 -4.62 7.72
C ALA A 60 0.94 -3.50 8.60
N ILE A 61 -0.38 -3.41 8.78
CA ILE A 61 -1.01 -2.44 9.69
C ILE A 61 -0.49 -2.61 11.13
N VAL A 62 -0.37 -3.84 11.63
CA VAL A 62 0.06 -4.12 13.00
C VAL A 62 1.55 -3.85 13.21
N ASN A 63 2.39 -4.20 12.23
CA ASN A 63 3.84 -4.15 12.37
C ASN A 63 4.43 -2.80 11.96
N ASP A 64 3.83 -2.12 10.98
CA ASP A 64 4.42 -0.91 10.38
C ASP A 64 3.82 0.37 10.95
N LEU A 65 2.55 0.37 11.38
CA LEU A 65 1.92 1.57 11.96
C LEU A 65 2.19 1.68 13.46
N PRO A 66 2.55 2.88 13.96
CA PRO A 66 2.76 3.08 15.38
C PRO A 66 1.45 3.03 16.17
N PRO A 67 1.46 2.56 17.43
CA PRO A 67 0.30 2.63 18.30
C PRO A 67 -0.03 4.10 18.65
N PRO A 68 -1.27 4.40 19.05
CA PRO A 68 -1.65 5.73 19.55
C PRO A 68 -0.83 6.11 20.79
N ARG A 69 -0.59 7.41 20.96
CA ARG A 69 0.08 8.00 22.13
C ARG A 69 -0.92 8.68 23.04
#